data_AF-A0AAW9EC17-F1
#
_entry.id   AF-A0AAW9EC17-F1
#
_cell.length_a   1.000
_cell.length_b   1.000
_cell.length_c   1.000
_cell.angle_alpha   90.00
_cell.angle_beta   90.00
_cell.angle_gamma   90.00
#
_symmetry.space_group_name_H-M   'P 1'
#
loop_
_entity.id
_entity.type
_entity.pdbx_description
1 polymer ?
#
loop_
_entity_poly.entity_id
_entity_poly.type
_entity_poly.pdbx_seq_one_letter_code
_entity_poly.pdbx_strand_id
1 'polypeptide(L)'
;VKDSRYIRCWGNNPAVTMHAYFKNYNQARRNGARMVVIDPRFNETAAKADEWIPIIPGTDTALALGMIKLIIEENLTDKPFLRAHTGAVY
;
A
#
# COMPACT_ATOMS: atom_id res chain seq x y z
N VAL A 1 8.84 -1.13 -7.58
CA VAL A 1 8.77 -1.92 -6.33
C VAL A 1 10.13 -2.04 -5.65
N LYS A 2 11.17 -2.50 -6.35
CA LYS A 2 12.51 -2.74 -5.77
C LYS A 2 13.12 -1.56 -4.98
N ASP A 3 12.82 -0.33 -5.40
CA ASP A 3 13.36 0.91 -4.80
C ASP A 3 12.42 1.53 -3.73
N SER A 4 11.29 0.89 -3.42
CA SER A 4 10.36 1.43 -2.43
C SER A 4 10.87 1.20 -1.01
N ARG A 5 10.58 2.13 -0.09
CA ARG A 5 10.76 1.94 1.36
C ARG A 5 9.51 1.39 2.06
N TYR A 6 8.35 1.50 1.42
CA TYR A 6 7.07 1.03 1.95
C TYR A 6 6.20 0.50 0.81
N ILE A 7 5.72 -0.72 0.94
CA ILE A 7 4.93 -1.41 -0.09
C ILE A 7 3.59 -1.78 0.52
N ARG A 8 2.51 -1.36 -0.12
CA ARG A 8 1.15 -1.74 0.23
C ARG A 8 0.54 -2.57 -0.89
N CYS A 9 0.37 -3.85 -0.66
CA CYS A 9 -0.36 -4.75 -1.54
C CYS A 9 -1.84 -4.67 -1.14
N TRP A 10 -2.68 -4.09 -1.98
CA TRP A 10 -4.09 -3.84 -1.67
C TRP A 10 -4.97 -4.58 -2.68
N GLY A 11 -5.73 -5.57 -2.21
CA GLY A 11 -6.67 -6.34 -3.01
C GLY A 11 -6.00 -7.21 -4.09
N ASN A 12 -4.71 -7.54 -3.92
CA ASN A 12 -3.95 -8.34 -4.86
C ASN A 12 -3.11 -9.42 -4.17
N ASN A 13 -2.69 -10.43 -4.95
CA ASN A 13 -1.85 -11.52 -4.47
C ASN A 13 -0.60 -11.75 -5.37
N PRO A 14 0.36 -10.82 -5.41
CA PRO A 14 1.54 -10.92 -6.27
C PRO A 14 2.40 -12.17 -6.05
N ALA A 15 2.37 -12.79 -4.86
CA ALA A 15 3.09 -14.03 -4.60
C ALA A 15 2.64 -15.19 -5.49
N VAL A 16 1.37 -15.16 -5.94
CA VAL A 16 0.76 -16.15 -6.83
C VAL A 16 0.59 -15.59 -8.23
N THR A 17 -0.06 -14.43 -8.39
CA THR A 17 -0.46 -13.90 -9.70
C THR A 17 0.69 -13.24 -10.47
N MET A 18 1.80 -12.92 -9.78
CA MET A 18 2.97 -12.23 -10.34
C MET A 18 4.28 -12.90 -9.89
N HIS A 19 4.29 -14.23 -9.80
CA HIS A 19 5.37 -15.00 -9.18
C HIS A 19 6.78 -14.62 -9.69
N ALA A 20 6.97 -14.52 -11.01
CA ALA A 20 8.26 -14.14 -11.61
C ALA A 20 8.72 -12.71 -11.24
N TYR A 21 7.77 -11.80 -10.97
CA TYR A 21 8.02 -10.43 -10.56
C TYR A 21 8.16 -10.29 -9.03
N PHE A 22 7.69 -11.27 -8.26
CA PHE A 22 7.74 -11.25 -6.79
C PHE A 22 9.15 -11.11 -6.21
N LYS A 23 10.18 -11.51 -6.97
CA LYS A 23 11.58 -11.26 -6.62
C LYS A 23 11.89 -9.79 -6.33
N ASN A 24 11.19 -8.85 -6.97
CA ASN A 24 11.36 -7.42 -6.74
C ASN A 24 10.78 -6.96 -5.40
N TYR A 25 9.72 -7.61 -4.90
CA TYR A 25 9.18 -7.38 -3.57
C TYR A 25 10.15 -7.89 -2.50
N ASN A 26 10.69 -9.09 -2.70
CA ASN A 26 11.71 -9.65 -1.82
C ASN A 26 12.97 -8.78 -1.79
N GLN A 27 13.42 -8.26 -2.93
CA GLN A 27 14.58 -7.36 -2.98
C GLN A 27 14.32 -6.05 -2.23
N ALA A 28 13.15 -5.44 -2.42
CA ALA A 28 12.80 -4.23 -1.67
C ALA A 28 12.81 -4.49 -0.15
N ARG A 29 12.24 -5.62 0.30
CA ARG A 29 12.25 -6.00 1.72
C ARG A 29 13.66 -6.25 2.25
N ARG A 30 14.55 -6.90 1.48
CA ARG A 30 15.97 -7.04 1.82
C ARG A 30 16.68 -5.68 1.93
N ASN A 31 16.23 -4.69 1.17
CA ASN A 31 16.70 -3.31 1.25
C ASN A 31 16.06 -2.51 2.41
N GLY A 32 15.29 -3.15 3.28
CA GLY A 32 14.64 -2.53 4.44
C GLY A 32 13.23 -2.00 4.19
N ALA A 33 12.61 -2.30 3.04
CA ALA A 33 11.24 -1.90 2.79
C ALA A 33 10.25 -2.66 3.66
N ARG A 34 9.28 -1.97 4.25
CA ARG A 34 8.14 -2.61 4.94
C ARG A 34 7.05 -2.97 3.93
N MET A 35 6.54 -4.20 3.99
CA MET A 35 5.47 -4.71 3.14
C MET A 35 4.21 -4.98 3.97
N VAL A 36 3.12 -4.30 3.64
CA VAL A 36 1.81 -4.45 4.27
C VAL A 36 0.81 -4.97 3.25
N VAL A 37 -0.03 -5.92 3.64
CA VAL A 37 -1.08 -6.51 2.79
C VAL A 37 -2.46 -6.16 3.35
N ILE A 38 -3.30 -5.57 2.51
CA ILE A 38 -4.71 -5.30 2.76
C ILE A 38 -5.51 -6.26 1.89
N ASP A 39 -6.10 -7.28 2.52
CA ASP A 39 -6.93 -8.29 1.85
C ASP A 39 -7.87 -8.90 2.89
N PRO A 40 -9.15 -9.16 2.57
CA PRO A 40 -10.06 -9.87 3.47
C PRO A 40 -9.58 -11.28 3.86
N ARG A 41 -8.71 -11.89 3.05
CA ARG A 41 -8.15 -13.22 3.28
C ARG A 41 -6.66 -13.11 3.61
N PHE A 42 -6.22 -13.97 4.52
CA PHE A 42 -4.79 -14.20 4.74
C PHE A 42 -4.21 -15.02 3.58
N ASN A 43 -3.86 -14.35 2.49
CA ASN A 43 -3.35 -14.96 1.26
C ASN A 43 -1.82 -15.19 1.31
N GLU A 44 -1.25 -15.77 0.27
CA GLU A 44 0.17 -16.13 0.16
C GLU A 44 1.10 -14.91 0.17
N THR A 45 0.61 -13.76 -0.27
CA THR A 45 1.34 -12.50 -0.14
C THR A 45 1.33 -12.01 1.31
N ALA A 46 0.19 -12.11 2.01
CA ALA A 46 0.05 -11.77 3.43
C ALA A 46 0.96 -12.65 4.31
N ALA A 47 1.06 -13.95 4.01
CA ALA A 47 1.98 -14.87 4.69
C ALA A 47 3.47 -14.47 4.59
N LYS A 48 3.81 -13.63 3.60
CA LYS A 48 5.16 -13.10 3.40
C LYS A 48 5.30 -11.64 3.81
N ALA A 49 4.22 -10.97 4.23
CA ALA A 49 4.21 -9.56 4.59
C ALA A 49 4.70 -9.33 6.02
N ASP A 50 5.06 -8.09 6.32
CA ASP A 50 5.38 -7.66 7.68
C ASP A 50 4.09 -7.38 8.48
N GLU A 51 3.00 -7.07 7.79
CA GLU A 51 1.68 -6.85 8.40
C GLU A 51 0.56 -7.25 7.44
N TRP A 52 -0.50 -7.82 8.01
CA TRP A 52 -1.76 -8.10 7.32
C TRP A 52 -2.90 -7.34 7.97
N ILE A 53 -3.65 -6.59 7.16
CA ILE A 53 -4.82 -5.84 7.55
C ILE A 53 -6.05 -6.54 6.95
N PRO A 54 -6.80 -7.31 7.76
CA PRO A 54 -8.05 -7.92 7.32
C PRO A 54 -9.14 -6.86 7.17
N ILE A 55 -9.55 -6.59 5.94
CA ILE A 55 -10.68 -5.70 5.64
C ILE A 55 -11.96 -6.48 5.42
N ILE A 56 -13.10 -5.81 5.56
CA ILE A 56 -14.38 -6.36 5.12
C ILE A 56 -14.46 -6.22 3.59
N PRO A 57 -14.87 -7.26 2.85
CA PRO A 57 -15.00 -7.16 1.39
C PRO A 57 -15.87 -5.97 0.96
N GLY A 58 -15.35 -5.15 0.05
CA GLY A 58 -16.06 -3.98 -0.47
C GLY A 58 -15.94 -2.71 0.38
N THR A 59 -15.22 -2.74 1.51
CA THR A 59 -15.02 -1.55 2.38
C THR A 59 -13.71 -0.81 2.11
N ASP A 60 -13.02 -1.10 1.01
CA ASP A 60 -11.75 -0.48 0.62
C ASP A 60 -11.86 1.04 0.53
N THR A 61 -12.96 1.55 -0.02
CA THR A 61 -13.23 3.00 -0.12
C THR A 61 -13.29 3.66 1.26
N ALA A 62 -13.92 3.01 2.24
CA ALA A 62 -14.00 3.54 3.60
C ALA A 62 -12.61 3.62 4.25
N LEU A 63 -11.77 2.59 4.07
CA LEU A 63 -10.39 2.59 4.54
C LEU A 63 -9.57 3.69 3.86
N ALA A 64 -9.66 3.82 2.54
CA ALA A 64 -8.93 4.84 1.78
C ALA A 64 -9.33 6.26 2.21
N LEU A 65 -10.63 6.53 2.36
CA LEU A 65 -11.13 7.82 2.85
C LEU A 65 -10.70 8.11 4.29
N GLY A 66 -10.71 7.11 5.17
CA GLY A 66 -10.21 7.24 6.54
C GLY A 66 -8.72 7.62 6.58
N MET A 67 -7.90 6.98 5.75
CA MET A 67 -6.48 7.33 5.62
C MET A 67 -6.29 8.75 5.08
N ILE A 68 -7.04 9.13 4.03
CA ILE A 68 -6.97 10.49 3.45
C ILE A 68 -7.35 11.54 4.50
N LYS A 69 -8.42 11.29 5.26
CA LYS A 69 -8.85 12.19 6.34
C LYS A 69 -7.70 12.49 7.31
N LEU A 70 -7.05 11.44 7.84
CA LEU A 70 -5.92 11.60 8.77
C LEU A 70 -4.74 12.32 8.12
N ILE A 71 -4.39 11.99 6.87
CA ILE A 71 -3.31 12.66 6.13
C ILE A 71 -3.56 14.17 6.01
N ILE A 72 -4.80 14.58 5.78
CA ILE A 72 -5.18 16.00 5.68
C ILE A 72 -5.19 16.66 7.06
N GLU A 73 -5.84 16.05 8.06
CA GLU A 73 -5.96 16.59 9.42
C GLU A 73 -4.58 16.77 10.09
N GLU A 74 -3.66 15.85 9.84
CA GLU A 74 -2.30 15.87 10.39
C GLU A 74 -1.29 16.66 9.52
N ASN A 75 -1.75 17.34 8.45
CA ASN A 75 -0.91 18.11 7.53
C ASN A 75 0.26 17.31 6.91
N LEU A 76 0.03 16.03 6.58
CA LEU A 76 1.04 15.13 6.00
C LEU A 76 1.08 15.20 4.45
N THR A 77 0.41 16.17 3.84
CA THR A 77 0.32 16.32 2.38
C THR A 77 1.50 17.09 1.78
N ASP A 78 1.93 16.68 0.59
CA ASP A 78 2.84 17.47 -0.25
C ASP A 78 2.04 18.50 -1.06
N LYS A 79 1.79 19.65 -0.42
CA LYS A 79 0.99 20.76 -1.00
C LYS A 79 1.55 21.29 -2.33
N PRO A 80 2.88 21.56 -2.48
CA PRO A 80 3.45 21.94 -3.78
C PRO A 80 3.18 20.92 -4.88
N PHE A 81 3.36 19.63 -4.61
CA PHE A 81 3.10 18.57 -5.59
C PHE A 81 1.62 18.50 -5.99
N LEU A 82 0.72 18.58 -5.00
CA LEU A 82 -0.72 18.54 -5.25
C LEU A 82 -1.19 19.69 -6.15
N ARG A 83 -0.75 20.93 -5.89
CA ARG A 83 -1.09 22.09 -6.73
C ARG A 83 -0.55 21.98 -8.15
N ALA A 84 0.63 21.41 -8.32
CA ALA A 84 1.27 21.29 -9.63
C ALA A 84 0.68 20.18 -10.51
N HIS A 85 0.08 19.14 -9.90
CA HIS A 85 -0.26 17.89 -10.61
C HIS A 85 -1.70 17.42 -10.44
N THR A 86 -2.54 18.15 -9.69
CA THR A 86 -3.95 17.79 -9.46
C THR A 86 -4.86 19.02 -9.53
N GLY A 87 -6.17 18.84 -9.38
CA GLY A 87 -7.14 19.96 -9.26
C GLY A 87 -7.21 20.59 -7.86
N ALA A 88 -6.31 20.23 -6.94
CA ALA A 88 -6.27 20.81 -5.61
C ALA A 88 -5.86 22.29 -5.65
N VAL A 89 -6.53 23.12 -4.84
CA VAL A 89 -6.24 24.56 -4.75
C VAL A 89 -5.13 24.90 -3.73
N TYR A 90 -4.68 23.93 -2.94
CA TYR A 90 -3.70 24.08 -1.86
C TYR A 90 -2.55 23.09 -1.94
#